data_AF-A0A382W1Q8-F1
#
_entry.id   AF-A0A382W1Q8-F1
#
_cell.length_a   1.000
_cell.length_b   1.000
_cell.length_c   1.000
_cell.angle_alpha   90.00
_cell.angle_beta   90.00
_cell.angle_gamma   90.00
#
_symmetry.space_group_name_H-M   'P 1'
#
loop_
_entity.id
_entity.type
_entity.pdbx_description
1 polymer ?
#
loop_
_entity_poly.entity_id
_entity_poly.type
_entity_poly.pdbx_seq_one_letter_code
_entity_poly.pdbx_strand_id
1 'polypeptide(L)'
;MRQTLFFIPDQVGGLPVFGLGLFLLLWLIGGAVVLVYLMRKQGFNADTKSYLPVFVIVSLGIIFVLPNVVEADRGLPVRSYGVMTMVAIISAISLATHRGKKFGISKETIYAFAFGFCVAGF
;
A
#
# COMPACT_ATOMS: atom_id res chain seq x y z
N MET A 1 21.67 10.36 14.63
CA MET A 1 20.94 9.60 13.59
C MET A 1 19.56 10.23 13.42
N ARG A 2 19.19 10.70 12.20
CA ARG A 2 17.84 11.24 11.97
C ARG A 2 16.85 10.08 11.84
N GLN A 3 16.01 9.89 12.86
CA GLN A 3 14.98 8.84 12.88
C GLN A 3 13.85 9.13 11.88
N THR A 4 13.51 10.41 11.69
CA THR A 4 12.50 10.87 10.73
C THR A 4 13.17 11.59 9.56
N LEU A 5 12.83 11.18 8.34
CA LEU A 5 13.33 11.79 7.12
C LEU A 5 12.53 13.05 6.76
N PHE A 6 11.21 12.92 6.73
CA PHE A 6 10.28 14.02 6.51
C PHE A 6 8.90 13.64 7.07
N PHE A 7 8.02 14.63 7.19
CA PHE A 7 6.65 14.45 7.64
C PHE A 7 5.69 14.68 6.48
N ILE A 8 4.64 13.86 6.41
CA ILE A 8 3.49 14.12 5.55
C ILE A 8 2.48 14.90 6.39
N PRO A 9 2.09 16.12 6.00
CA PRO A 9 1.19 16.94 6.81
C PRO A 9 -0.13 16.21 7.09
N ASP A 10 -0.65 16.36 8.31
CA ASP A 10 -1.93 15.82 8.76
C ASP A 10 -3.12 16.58 8.16
N GLN A 11 -2.93 17.84 7.80
CA GLN A 11 -3.96 18.72 7.26
C GLN A 11 -3.50 19.40 5.98
N VAL A 12 -4.40 19.48 5.00
CA VAL A 12 -4.21 20.25 3.76
C VAL A 12 -5.41 21.17 3.60
N GLY A 13 -5.19 22.49 3.66
CA GLY A 13 -6.26 23.48 3.53
C GLY A 13 -7.35 23.41 4.61
N GLY A 14 -7.01 22.96 5.82
CA GLY A 14 -7.96 22.79 6.93
C GLY A 14 -8.79 21.50 6.89
N LEU A 15 -8.56 20.63 5.90
CA LEU A 15 -9.16 19.30 5.83
C LEU A 15 -8.19 18.23 6.34
N PRO A 16 -8.64 17.26 7.13
CA PRO A 16 -7.80 16.14 7.56
C PRO A 16 -7.39 15.31 6.34
N VAL A 17 -6.12 14.92 6.27
CA VAL A 17 -5.59 14.05 5.21
C VAL A 17 -5.89 12.59 5.55
N PHE A 18 -5.66 12.18 6.80
CA PHE A 18 -5.78 10.80 7.28
C PHE A 18 -7.11 10.54 7.99
N GLY A 19 -7.50 9.27 8.15
CA GLY A 19 -8.80 8.89 8.72
C GLY A 19 -9.95 9.08 7.74
N LEU A 20 -11.01 9.80 8.13
CA LEU A 20 -12.11 10.21 7.24
C LEU A 20 -11.73 11.45 6.39
N GLY A 21 -10.49 11.49 5.93
CA GLY A 21 -9.88 12.63 5.28
C GLY A 21 -9.80 12.52 3.76
N LEU A 22 -9.05 13.46 3.18
CA LEU A 22 -8.77 13.52 1.74
C LEU A 22 -8.19 12.23 1.18
N PHE A 23 -7.35 11.53 1.94
CA PHE A 23 -6.73 10.29 1.50
C PHE A 23 -7.76 9.17 1.29
N LEU A 24 -8.73 9.06 2.20
CA LEU A 24 -9.82 8.09 2.07
C LEU A 24 -10.73 8.45 0.90
N LEU A 25 -11.04 9.73 0.71
CA LEU A 25 -11.84 10.18 -0.42
C LEU A 25 -11.14 9.87 -1.75
N LEU A 26 -9.84 10.14 -1.86
CA LEU A 26 -9.05 9.82 -3.04
C LEU A 26 -9.02 8.31 -3.29
N TRP A 27 -8.86 7.51 -2.23
CA TRP A 27 -8.90 6.04 -2.32
C TRP A 27 -10.26 5.53 -2.81
N LEU A 28 -11.37 6.05 -2.29
CA LEU A 28 -12.72 5.67 -2.70
C LEU A 28 -13.02 6.08 -4.15
N ILE A 29 -12.64 7.30 -4.55
CA ILE A 29 -12.81 7.76 -5.94
C ILE A 29 -11.97 6.91 -6.88
N GLY A 30 -10.68 6.72 -6.58
CA GLY A 30 -9.79 5.88 -7.37
C GLY A 30 -10.31 4.45 -7.48
N GLY A 31 -10.76 3.87 -6.37
CA GLY A 31 -11.37 2.55 -6.35
C GLY A 31 -12.65 2.46 -7.15
N ALA A 32 -13.54 3.45 -7.05
CA ALA A 32 -14.75 3.52 -7.86
C ALA A 32 -14.43 3.63 -9.35
N VAL A 33 -13.46 4.46 -9.76
CA VAL A 33 -13.02 4.58 -11.15
C VAL A 33 -12.47 3.25 -11.67
N VAL A 34 -11.63 2.57 -10.88
CA VAL A 34 -11.08 1.25 -11.23
C VAL A 34 -12.20 0.22 -11.38
N LEU A 35 -13.13 0.15 -10.42
CA LEU A 35 -14.26 -0.78 -10.47
C LEU A 35 -15.17 -0.50 -11.67
N VAL A 36 -15.52 0.75 -11.94
CA VAL A 36 -16.32 1.13 -13.11
C VAL A 36 -15.61 0.76 -14.41
N TYR A 37 -14.29 0.98 -14.49
CA TYR A 37 -13.50 0.60 -15.64
C TYR A 37 -13.45 -0.92 -15.85
N LEU A 38 -13.25 -1.70 -14.77
CA LEU A 38 -13.28 -3.18 -14.83
C LEU A 38 -14.66 -3.68 -15.21
N MET A 39 -15.73 -3.14 -14.61
CA MET A 39 -17.11 -3.52 -14.93
C MET A 39 -17.44 -3.24 -16.40
N ARG A 40 -16.94 -2.15 -16.97
CA ARG A 40 -17.11 -1.83 -18.40
C ARG A 40 -16.33 -2.78 -19.32
N LYS A 41 -15.16 -3.26 -18.91
CA LYS A 41 -14.33 -4.15 -19.74
C LYS A 41 -14.67 -5.64 -19.61
N GLN A 42 -15.04 -6.09 -18.43
CA GLN A 42 -15.08 -7.51 -18.06
C GLN A 42 -16.44 -7.94 -17.49
N GLY A 43 -17.37 -6.99 -17.29
CA GLY A 43 -18.63 -7.22 -16.61
C GLY A 43 -18.47 -7.39 -15.10
N PHE A 44 -19.58 -7.60 -14.39
CA PHE A 44 -19.58 -7.84 -12.95
C PHE A 44 -19.25 -9.30 -12.64
N ASN A 45 -18.01 -9.70 -12.93
CA ASN A 45 -17.54 -11.07 -12.79
C ASN A 45 -16.89 -11.33 -11.42
N ALA A 46 -16.60 -12.59 -11.09
CA ALA A 46 -15.91 -13.00 -9.88
C ALA A 46 -14.60 -12.23 -9.66
N ASP A 47 -13.85 -11.97 -10.73
CA ASP A 47 -12.60 -11.20 -10.67
C ASP A 47 -12.81 -9.77 -10.20
N THR A 48 -13.90 -9.10 -10.61
CA THR A 48 -14.22 -7.73 -10.15
C THR A 48 -14.62 -7.74 -8.67
N LYS A 49 -15.36 -8.77 -8.23
CA LYS A 49 -15.73 -8.94 -6.82
C LYS A 49 -14.51 -9.17 -5.93
N SER A 50 -13.48 -9.86 -6.42
CA SER A 50 -12.22 -10.11 -5.69
C SER A 50 -11.46 -8.84 -5.33
N TYR A 51 -11.65 -7.73 -6.05
CA TYR A 51 -11.06 -6.45 -5.67
C TYR A 51 -11.77 -5.78 -4.48
N LEU A 52 -13.06 -6.08 -4.27
CA LEU A 52 -13.87 -5.41 -3.25
C LEU A 52 -13.32 -5.67 -1.83
N PRO A 53 -12.96 -6.91 -1.42
CA PRO A 53 -12.29 -7.14 -0.15
C PRO A 53 -11.00 -6.33 0.04
N VAL A 54 -10.19 -6.20 -1.01
CA VAL A 54 -8.94 -5.43 -0.95
C VAL A 54 -9.22 -3.95 -0.69
N PHE A 55 -10.18 -3.36 -1.42
CA PHE A 55 -10.59 -1.98 -1.20
C PHE A 55 -11.11 -1.74 0.22
N VAL A 56 -11.89 -2.68 0.76
CA VAL A 56 -12.44 -2.61 2.12
C VAL A 56 -11.32 -2.70 3.16
N ILE A 57 -10.41 -3.67 3.04
CA ILE A 57 -9.29 -3.85 3.98
C ILE A 57 -8.41 -2.59 4.02
N VAL A 58 -8.07 -2.04 2.86
CA VAL A 58 -7.26 -0.81 2.80
C VAL A 58 -8.02 0.37 3.41
N SER A 59 -9.32 0.51 3.14
CA SER A 59 -10.14 1.58 3.72
C SER A 59 -10.21 1.47 5.25
N LEU A 60 -10.36 0.27 5.79
CA LEU A 60 -10.33 0.03 7.24
C LEU A 60 -8.97 0.40 7.82
N GLY A 61 -7.87 0.07 7.14
CA GLY A 61 -6.53 0.51 7.53
C GLY A 61 -6.39 2.03 7.56
N ILE A 62 -6.94 2.74 6.57
CA ILE A 62 -6.93 4.21 6.52
C ILE A 62 -7.74 4.83 7.65
N ILE A 63 -8.89 4.24 8.00
CA ILE A 63 -9.78 4.77 9.06
C ILE A 63 -9.21 4.48 10.46
N PHE A 64 -8.77 3.24 10.70
CA PHE A 64 -8.46 2.78 12.06
C PHE A 64 -6.96 2.72 12.37
N VAL A 65 -6.11 2.46 11.39
CA VAL A 65 -4.66 2.32 11.65
C VAL A 65 -3.97 3.66 11.48
N LEU A 66 -4.19 4.31 10.34
CA LEU A 66 -3.41 5.49 9.95
C LEU A 66 -3.50 6.67 10.95
N PRO A 67 -4.67 7.02 11.52
CA PRO A 67 -4.77 8.11 12.50
C PRO A 67 -4.00 7.85 13.79
N ASN A 68 -3.81 6.57 14.16
CA ASN A 68 -3.07 6.19 15.36
C ASN A 68 -1.54 6.25 15.17
N VAL A 69 -1.06 6.39 13.92
CA VAL A 69 0.37 6.49 13.59
C VAL A 69 0.79 7.94 13.33
N VAL A 70 -0.17 8.85 13.17
CA VAL A 70 0.08 10.28 12.98
C VAL A 70 0.53 10.91 14.29
N GLU A 71 1.61 11.69 14.24
CA GLU A 71 2.04 12.50 15.38
C GLU A 71 1.28 13.83 15.35
N ALA A 72 0.61 14.17 16.46
CA ALA A 72 -0.15 15.41 16.59
C ALA A 72 0.70 16.64 16.23
N ASP A 73 0.13 17.56 15.44
CA ASP A 73 0.73 18.80 14.93
C ASP A 73 1.95 18.65 13.98
N ARG A 74 2.40 17.42 13.69
CA ARG A 74 3.51 17.18 12.75
C ARG A 74 3.14 16.33 11.55
N GLY A 75 2.11 15.50 11.66
CA GLY A 75 1.68 14.61 10.57
C GLY A 75 2.29 13.21 10.64
N LEU A 76 2.22 12.48 9.53
CA LEU A 76 2.71 11.11 9.46
C LEU A 76 4.24 11.10 9.29
N PRO A 77 5.01 10.57 10.26
CA PRO A 77 6.47 10.55 10.18
C PRO A 77 6.94 9.47 9.19
N VAL A 78 7.65 9.88 8.12
CA VAL A 78 8.36 8.93 7.27
C VAL A 78 9.72 8.65 7.88
N ARG A 79 9.86 7.45 8.45
CA ARG A 79 11.03 7.06 9.23
C ARG A 79 12.11 6.41 8.36
N SER A 80 13.37 6.67 8.70
CA SER A 80 14.53 6.19 7.93
C SER A 80 14.62 4.67 7.88
N TYR A 81 14.28 3.97 8.97
CA TYR A 81 14.27 2.50 8.98
C TYR A 81 13.27 1.94 7.96
N GLY A 82 12.05 2.51 7.89
CA GLY A 82 11.01 2.01 6.98
C GLY A 82 11.41 2.18 5.52
N VAL A 83 12.05 3.31 5.17
CA VAL A 83 12.58 3.54 3.83
C VAL A 83 13.70 2.55 3.50
N MET A 84 14.64 2.31 4.42
CA MET A 84 15.71 1.34 4.20
C MET A 84 15.18 -0.10 4.08
N THR A 85 14.18 -0.48 4.88
CA THR A 85 13.50 -1.77 4.78
C THR A 85 12.84 -1.92 3.40
N MET A 86 12.15 -0.88 2.91
CA MET A 86 11.55 -0.90 1.58
C MET A 86 12.61 -1.07 0.48
N VAL A 87 13.72 -0.34 0.56
CA VAL A 87 14.85 -0.48 -0.37
C VAL A 87 15.43 -1.89 -0.33
N ALA A 88 15.58 -2.47 0.87
CA ALA A 88 16.08 -3.84 1.05
C ALA A 88 15.16 -4.87 0.40
N ILE A 89 13.84 -4.78 0.61
CA ILE A 89 12.84 -5.67 0.00
C ILE A 89 12.87 -5.56 -1.52
N ILE A 90 12.84 -4.34 -2.06
CA ILE A 90 12.86 -4.10 -3.51
C ILE A 90 14.14 -4.69 -4.12
N SER A 91 15.29 -4.49 -3.46
CA SER A 91 16.57 -5.02 -3.89
C SER A 91 16.59 -6.55 -3.82
N ALA A 92 16.08 -7.14 -2.75
CA ALA A 92 16.01 -8.60 -2.56
C ALA A 92 15.11 -9.25 -3.62
N ILE A 93 13.91 -8.72 -3.84
CA ILE A 93 12.97 -9.22 -4.87
C ILE A 93 13.57 -9.06 -6.26
N SER A 94 14.22 -7.93 -6.55
CA SER A 94 14.86 -7.69 -7.86
C SER A 94 15.99 -8.67 -8.13
N LEU A 95 16.88 -8.89 -7.14
CA LEU A 95 17.96 -9.86 -7.23
C LEU A 95 17.44 -11.29 -7.34
N ALA A 96 16.44 -11.66 -6.53
CA ALA A 96 15.80 -12.97 -6.58
C ALA A 96 15.16 -13.22 -7.95
N THR A 97 14.47 -12.23 -8.51
CA THR A 97 13.85 -12.32 -9.84
C THR A 97 14.91 -12.43 -10.94
N HIS A 98 15.99 -11.67 -10.84
CA HIS A 98 17.07 -11.72 -11.83
C HIS A 98 17.80 -13.07 -11.82
N ARG A 99 18.08 -13.62 -10.62
CA ARG A 99 18.75 -14.92 -10.46
C ARG A 99 17.82 -16.10 -10.74
N GLY A 100 16.58 -16.05 -10.25
CA GLY A 100 15.59 -17.12 -10.38
C GLY A 100 15.28 -17.50 -11.82
N LYS A 101 15.36 -16.52 -12.76
CA LYS A 101 15.27 -16.77 -14.20
C LYS A 101 16.25 -17.85 -14.68
N LYS A 102 17.48 -17.89 -14.14
CA LYS A 102 18.50 -18.87 -14.55
C LYS A 102 18.17 -20.29 -14.06
N PHE A 103 17.33 -20.42 -13.05
CA PHE A 103 16.93 -21.69 -12.45
C PHE A 103 15.50 -22.10 -12.84
N GLY A 104 14.89 -21.42 -13.82
CA GLY A 104 13.52 -21.72 -14.25
C GLY A 104 12.44 -21.35 -13.23
N ILE A 105 12.76 -20.56 -12.20
CA ILE A 105 11.79 -20.14 -11.18
C ILE A 105 10.92 -19.02 -11.78
N SER A 106 9.60 -19.19 -11.74
CA SER A 106 8.66 -18.15 -12.20
C SER A 106 8.69 -16.94 -11.27
N LYS A 107 8.46 -15.75 -11.84
CA LYS A 107 8.40 -14.50 -11.06
C LYS A 107 7.22 -14.51 -10.08
N GLU A 108 6.13 -15.15 -10.48
CA GLU A 108 4.91 -15.28 -9.67
C GLU A 108 5.20 -15.98 -8.35
N THR A 109 5.97 -17.07 -8.37
CA THR A 109 6.38 -17.77 -7.14
C THR A 109 7.19 -16.83 -6.24
N ILE A 110 8.15 -16.09 -6.80
CA ILE A 110 8.97 -15.15 -6.03
C ILE A 110 8.10 -14.04 -5.40
N TYR A 111 7.15 -13.49 -6.15
CA TYR A 111 6.24 -12.47 -5.65
C TYR A 111 5.28 -13.00 -4.60
N ALA A 112 4.76 -14.23 -4.76
CA ALA A 112 3.89 -14.86 -3.78
C ALA A 112 4.62 -15.08 -2.45
N PHE A 113 5.86 -15.59 -2.49
CA PHE A 113 6.70 -15.75 -1.31
C PHE A 113 7.03 -14.40 -0.65
N ALA A 114 7.44 -13.41 -1.44
CA ALA A 114 7.76 -12.08 -0.92
C ALA A 114 6.55 -11.41 -0.27
N PHE A 115 5.37 -11.53 -0.89
CA PHE A 115 4.12 -11.03 -0.34
C PHE A 115 3.78 -11.72 0.98
N GLY A 116 3.84 -13.05 1.04
CA GLY A 116 3.62 -13.81 2.27
C GLY A 116 4.55 -13.37 3.40
N PHE A 117 5.83 -13.14 3.11
CA PHE A 117 6.80 -12.65 4.09
C PHE A 117 6.45 -11.25 4.61
N CYS A 118 6.04 -10.34 3.73
CA CYS A 118 5.64 -8.99 4.11
C CYS A 118 4.37 -8.98 4.98
N VAL A 119 3.38 -9.81 4.64
CA VAL A 119 2.12 -9.92 5.41
C VAL A 119 2.36 -10.54 6.78
N ALA A 120 3.28 -11.48 6.90
CA ALA A 120 3.65 -12.08 8.18
C ALA A 120 4.36 -11.10 9.14
N GLY A 121 4.74 -9.91 8.65
CA GLY A 121 5.30 -8.83 9.47
C GLY A 121 6.83 -8.72 9.45
N PHE A 122 7.50 -9.48 8.56
CA PHE A 122 8.91 -9.85 8.66
C PHE A 122 9.19 -10.82 9.81
#